data_AF-A0A968G1T8-F1
#
_entry.id   AF-A0A968G1T8-F1
#
_cell.length_a   1.000
_cell.length_b   1.000
_cell.length_c   1.000
_cell.angle_alpha   90.00
_cell.angle_beta   90.00
_cell.angle_gamma   90.00
#
_symmetry.space_group_name_H-M   'P 1'
#
loop_
_entity.id
_entity.type
_entity.pdbx_description
1 polymer ?
#
loop_
_entity_poly.entity_id
_entity_poly.type
_entity_poly.pdbx_seq_one_letter_code
_entity_poly.pdbx_strand_id
1 'polypeptide(L)'
;EKVAQAKDILVNVVDQPELCNFIVPSAVRRGPLTIAISTSGTSPAMARAIREDMEEDYGQPFGEYLKDIKKQRAKALRDMPDPKERERHLKSLASVQQVQKLKKASAKLKKDKK
;
A
#
# COMPACT_ATOMS: atom_id res chain seq x y z
N GLU A 1 -9.26 6.80 -29.78
CA GLU A 1 -8.31 5.67 -29.68
C GLU A 1 -7.05 5.81 -30.51
N LYS A 2 -7.12 5.87 -31.85
CA LYS A 2 -5.94 5.99 -32.72
C LYS A 2 -4.98 7.14 -32.36
N VAL A 3 -5.50 8.22 -31.77
CA VAL A 3 -4.72 9.40 -31.35
C VAL A 3 -3.88 9.13 -30.08
N ALA A 4 -4.31 8.23 -29.19
CA ALA A 4 -3.63 7.94 -27.93
C ALA A 4 -2.58 6.84 -28.06
N GLN A 5 -2.85 5.79 -28.86
CA GLN A 5 -1.86 4.74 -29.17
C GLN A 5 -0.65 5.28 -29.94
N ALA A 6 -0.85 6.26 -30.83
CA ALA A 6 0.24 6.91 -31.56
C ALA A 6 1.16 7.79 -30.69
N LYS A 7 0.86 7.93 -29.38
CA LYS A 7 1.56 8.83 -28.45
C LYS A 7 2.03 8.13 -27.17
N ASP A 8 2.04 6.80 -27.11
CA ASP A 8 2.40 6.00 -25.92
C ASP A 8 1.64 6.42 -24.64
N ILE A 9 0.39 6.85 -24.79
CA ILE A 9 -0.45 7.25 -23.66
C ILE A 9 -1.15 6.01 -23.09
N LEU A 10 -1.14 5.86 -21.77
CA LEU A 10 -1.91 4.83 -21.07
C LEU A 10 -3.41 5.12 -21.21
N VAL A 11 -4.14 4.19 -21.80
CA VAL A 11 -5.60 4.20 -22.02
C VAL A 11 -6.23 2.98 -21.34
N ASN A 12 -7.24 3.24 -20.52
CA ASN A 12 -8.14 2.24 -19.96
C ASN A 12 -9.55 2.74 -20.24
N VAL A 13 -10.27 2.02 -21.09
CA VAL A 13 -11.68 2.28 -21.40
C VAL A 13 -12.51 1.33 -20.56
N VAL A 14 -13.27 1.89 -19.63
CA VAL A 14 -14.17 1.11 -18.76
C VAL A 14 -15.12 0.28 -19.63
N ASP A 15 -15.27 -1.00 -19.30
CA ASP A 15 -16.10 -1.99 -19.99
C ASP A 15 -15.70 -2.34 -21.45
N GLN A 16 -14.55 -1.85 -21.94
CA GLN A 16 -14.03 -2.20 -23.27
C GLN A 16 -12.55 -2.66 -23.17
N PRO A 17 -12.30 -3.92 -22.72
CA PRO A 17 -10.95 -4.43 -22.51
C PRO A 17 -10.07 -4.39 -23.77
N GLU A 18 -10.69 -4.60 -24.94
CA GLU A 18 -10.03 -4.58 -26.26
C GLU A 18 -9.37 -3.24 -26.58
N LEU A 19 -9.87 -2.16 -25.95
CA LEU A 19 -9.45 -0.77 -26.16
C LEU A 19 -8.45 -0.31 -25.08
N CYS A 20 -8.14 -1.16 -24.11
CA CYS A 20 -7.24 -0.87 -23.01
C CYS A 20 -5.81 -1.30 -23.33
N ASN A 21 -4.82 -0.46 -23.02
CA ASN A 21 -3.40 -0.85 -23.00
C ASN A 21 -2.83 -0.91 -21.57
N PHE A 22 -3.66 -0.70 -20.54
CA PHE A 22 -3.29 -0.90 -19.14
C PHE A 22 -4.47 -1.37 -18.28
N ILE A 23 -4.14 -1.97 -17.14
CA ILE A 23 -5.09 -2.46 -16.13
C ILE A 23 -5.04 -1.55 -14.90
N VAL A 24 -6.20 -1.04 -14.48
CA VAL A 24 -6.34 -0.38 -13.17
C VAL A 24 -6.41 -1.46 -12.09
N PRO A 25 -5.45 -1.56 -11.16
CA PRO A 25 -5.48 -2.57 -10.11
C PRO A 25 -6.49 -2.22 -9.02
N SER A 26 -6.99 -3.25 -8.33
CA SER A 26 -7.66 -3.08 -7.04
C SER A 26 -6.63 -2.57 -6.03
N ALA A 27 -6.98 -1.58 -5.19
CA ALA A 27 -6.01 -1.00 -4.27
C ALA A 27 -6.56 -0.81 -2.85
N VAL A 28 -5.74 -1.14 -1.85
CA VAL A 28 -5.94 -0.75 -0.45
C VAL A 28 -5.19 0.55 -0.20
N ARG A 29 -5.86 1.55 0.37
CA ARG A 29 -5.25 2.85 0.72
C ARG A 29 -5.45 3.14 2.20
N ARG A 30 -4.36 3.41 2.92
CA ARG A 30 -4.34 3.83 4.34
C ARG A 30 -3.33 4.96 4.53
N GLY A 31 -3.78 6.20 4.33
CA GLY A 31 -2.87 7.35 4.33
C GLY A 31 -1.72 7.16 3.33
N PRO A 32 -0.45 7.15 3.78
CA PRO A 32 0.71 6.95 2.90
C PRO A 32 0.90 5.48 2.42
N LEU A 33 0.19 4.48 2.97
CA LEU A 33 0.25 3.11 2.48
C LEU A 33 -0.68 2.93 1.27
N THR A 34 -0.14 2.37 0.18
CA THR A 34 -0.91 1.85 -0.95
C THR A 34 -0.45 0.43 -1.26
N ILE A 35 -1.40 -0.50 -1.36
CA ILE A 35 -1.18 -1.87 -1.83
C ILE A 35 -2.01 -2.04 -3.10
N ALA A 36 -1.38 -2.39 -4.22
CA ALA A 36 -2.06 -2.65 -5.49
C ALA A 36 -2.11 -4.16 -5.74
N ILE A 37 -3.28 -4.66 -6.12
CA ILE A 37 -3.59 -6.05 -6.40
C ILE A 37 -4.04 -6.15 -7.86
N SER A 38 -3.35 -6.99 -8.63
CA SER A 38 -3.67 -7.27 -10.03
C SER A 38 -3.64 -8.76 -10.30
N THR A 39 -4.56 -9.23 -11.13
CA THR A 39 -4.61 -10.60 -11.67
C THR A 39 -4.24 -10.63 -13.15
N SER A 40 -3.60 -9.56 -13.66
CA SER A 40 -3.28 -9.38 -15.08
C SER A 40 -4.50 -9.52 -16.00
N GLY A 41 -5.67 -9.08 -15.52
CA GLY A 41 -6.92 -9.12 -16.28
C GLY A 41 -7.67 -10.45 -16.21
N THR A 42 -7.04 -11.50 -15.65
CA THR A 42 -7.63 -12.84 -15.53
C THR A 42 -8.93 -12.85 -14.72
N SER A 43 -8.97 -12.11 -13.62
CA SER A 43 -10.17 -12.05 -12.77
C SER A 43 -10.21 -10.77 -11.94
N PRO A 44 -10.97 -9.75 -12.38
CA PRO A 44 -11.22 -8.54 -11.59
C PRO A 44 -11.92 -8.84 -10.26
N ALA A 45 -12.82 -9.84 -10.26
CA ALA A 45 -13.52 -10.30 -9.05
C ALA A 45 -12.55 -10.87 -8.00
N MET A 46 -11.57 -11.68 -8.42
CA MET A 46 -10.55 -12.19 -7.50
C MET A 46 -9.65 -11.07 -6.97
N ALA A 47 -9.24 -10.12 -7.82
CA ALA A 47 -8.47 -8.96 -7.37
C ALA A 47 -9.22 -8.12 -6.32
N ARG A 48 -10.55 -8.00 -6.48
CA ARG A 48 -11.43 -7.35 -5.51
C ARG A 48 -11.53 -8.13 -4.20
N ALA A 49 -11.72 -9.45 -4.26
CA ALA A 49 -11.82 -10.29 -3.06
C ALA A 49 -10.54 -10.24 -2.22
N ILE A 50 -9.36 -10.34 -2.85
CA ILE A 50 -8.06 -10.20 -2.18
C ILE A 50 -7.89 -8.80 -1.58
N ARG A 51 -8.32 -7.74 -2.30
CA ARG A 51 -8.30 -6.38 -1.75
C ARG A 51 -9.13 -6.29 -0.47
N GLU A 52 -10.36 -6.83 -0.48
CA GLU A 52 -11.26 -6.81 0.68
C GLU A 52 -10.67 -7.58 1.88
N ASP A 53 -10.05 -8.74 1.65
CA ASP A 53 -9.30 -9.48 2.68
C ASP A 53 -8.12 -8.65 3.25
N MET A 54 -7.33 -8.02 2.36
CA MET A 54 -6.23 -7.15 2.77
C MET A 54 -6.70 -5.88 3.50
N GLU A 55 -7.89 -5.36 3.23
CA GLU A 55 -8.43 -4.20 3.94
C GLU A 55 -8.68 -4.48 5.42
N GLU A 56 -8.93 -5.75 5.77
CA GLU A 56 -9.08 -6.20 7.16
C GLU A 56 -7.74 -6.22 7.90
N ASP A 57 -6.70 -6.73 7.24
CA ASP A 57 -5.36 -6.88 7.80
C ASP A 57 -4.61 -5.54 7.89
N TYR A 58 -4.70 -4.73 6.83
CA TYR A 58 -4.01 -3.45 6.69
C TYR A 58 -4.96 -2.30 6.98
N GLY A 59 -5.32 -2.15 8.26
CA GLY A 59 -6.24 -1.12 8.76
C GLY A 59 -5.63 0.28 8.92
N GLN A 60 -6.40 1.17 9.54
CA GLN A 60 -5.99 2.55 9.86
C GLN A 60 -4.64 2.67 10.61
N PRO A 61 -4.27 1.77 11.55
CA PRO A 61 -2.98 1.85 12.27
C PRO A 61 -1.76 1.92 11.36
N PHE A 62 -1.77 1.27 10.19
CA PHE A 62 -0.66 1.35 9.25
C PHE A 62 -0.46 2.77 8.72
N GLY A 63 -1.55 3.47 8.42
CA GLY A 63 -1.48 4.83 7.91
C GLY A 63 -0.96 5.83 8.95
N GLU A 64 -1.34 5.66 10.21
CA GLU A 64 -0.83 6.45 11.33
C GLU A 64 0.64 6.15 11.59
N TYR A 65 1.00 4.87 11.69
CA TYR A 65 2.37 4.45 11.95
C TYR A 65 3.36 4.93 10.89
N LEU A 66 2.98 4.91 9.61
CA LEU A 66 3.83 5.43 8.54
C LEU A 66 4.03 6.95 8.60
N LYS A 67 3.03 7.71 9.07
CA LYS A 67 3.21 9.15 9.33
C LYS A 67 4.23 9.37 10.43
N ASP A 68 4.24 8.51 11.46
CA ASP A 68 5.21 8.59 12.55
C ASP A 68 6.62 8.15 12.11
N ILE A 69 6.74 7.07 11.33
CA ILE A 69 8.01 6.66 10.72
C ILE A 69 8.60 7.80 9.89
N LYS A 70 7.78 8.55 9.12
CA LYS A 70 8.28 9.69 8.34
C LYS A 70 8.98 10.73 9.24
N LYS A 71 8.40 11.04 10.40
CA LYS A 71 8.99 11.96 11.39
C LYS A 71 10.26 11.37 12.01
N GLN A 72 10.23 10.10 12.41
CA GLN A 72 11.38 9.42 13.02
C GLN A 72 12.56 9.30 12.05
N ARG A 73 12.30 9.02 10.77
CA ARG A 73 13.34 9.00 9.73
C ARG A 73 14.00 10.36 9.58
N ALA A 74 13.23 11.44 9.53
CA ALA A 74 13.78 12.79 9.45
C ALA A 74 14.65 13.12 10.67
N LYS A 75 14.21 12.72 11.87
CA LYS A 75 14.99 12.88 13.11
C LYS A 75 16.29 12.07 13.06
N ALA A 76 16.23 10.79 12.71
CA ALA A 76 17.39 9.91 12.62
C ALA A 76 18.43 10.41 11.60
N LEU A 77 18.00 10.97 10.47
CA LEU A 77 18.92 11.54 9.48
C LEU A 77 19.65 12.80 9.96
N ARG A 78 19.06 13.56 10.89
CA ARG A 78 19.70 14.75 11.48
C ARG A 78 20.57 14.41 12.68
N ASP A 79 20.07 13.53 13.55
CA ASP A 79 20.60 13.38 14.90
C ASP A 79 21.51 12.14 15.05
N MET A 80 21.48 11.18 14.10
CA MET A 80 22.32 9.97 14.14
C MET A 80 23.39 10.05 13.04
N PRO A 81 24.61 10.53 13.33
CA PRO A 81 25.65 10.67 12.32
C PRO A 81 26.19 9.31 11.85
N ASP A 82 26.32 8.33 12.75
CA ASP A 82 26.80 6.98 12.40
C ASP A 82 25.79 6.27 11.46
N PRO A 83 26.21 5.93 10.22
CA PRO A 83 25.36 5.21 9.29
C PRO A 83 24.88 3.85 9.80
N LYS A 84 25.71 3.12 10.58
CA LYS A 84 25.35 1.77 11.05
C LYS A 84 24.29 1.83 12.14
N GLU A 85 24.45 2.72 13.12
CA GLU A 85 23.43 2.97 14.14
C GLU A 85 22.11 3.43 13.50
N ARG A 86 22.17 4.39 12.56
CA ARG A 86 20.99 4.90 11.86
C ARG A 86 20.27 3.81 11.08
N GLU A 87 21.00 2.97 10.35
CA GLU A 87 20.43 1.84 9.62
C GLU A 87 19.74 0.85 10.56
N ARG A 88 20.40 0.49 11.68
CA ARG A 88 19.84 -0.41 12.70
C ARG A 88 18.55 0.16 13.30
N HIS A 89 18.53 1.45 13.62
CA HIS A 89 17.34 2.13 14.13
C HIS A 89 16.19 2.07 13.11
N LEU A 90 16.43 2.47 11.86
CA LEU A 90 15.40 2.47 10.82
C LEU A 90 14.87 1.06 10.50
N LYS A 91 15.75 0.04 10.48
CA LYS A 91 15.33 -1.37 10.33
C LYS A 91 14.44 -1.85 11.48
N SER A 92 14.68 -1.39 12.71
CA SER A 92 13.85 -1.76 13.85
C SER A 92 12.39 -1.27 13.73
N LEU A 93 12.19 -0.11 13.09
CA LEU A 93 10.88 0.49 12.82
C LEU A 93 10.10 -0.23 11.71
N ALA A 94 10.81 -0.85 10.76
CA ALA A 94 10.23 -1.50 9.59
C ALA A 94 10.37 -3.04 9.63
N SER A 95 10.27 -3.64 10.81
CA SER A 95 10.45 -5.08 10.99
C SER A 95 9.15 -5.88 10.82
N VAL A 96 9.28 -7.17 10.51
CA VAL A 96 8.14 -8.13 10.45
C VAL A 96 7.33 -8.12 11.75
N GLN A 97 8.01 -8.00 12.90
CA GLN A 97 7.34 -7.91 14.19
C GLN A 97 6.43 -6.68 14.30
N GLN A 98 6.84 -5.53 13.74
CA GLN A 98 6.00 -4.34 13.72
C GLN A 98 4.77 -4.52 12.82
N VAL A 99 4.94 -5.13 11.64
CA VAL A 99 3.81 -5.46 10.76
C VAL A 99 2.78 -6.33 11.50
N GLN A 100 3.23 -7.36 12.22
CA GLN A 100 2.33 -8.22 13.00
C GLN A 100 1.62 -7.48 14.13
N LYS A 101 2.30 -6.54 14.82
CA LYS A 101 1.68 -5.69 15.84
C LYS A 101 0.59 -4.80 15.24
N LEU A 102 0.84 -4.20 14.08
CA LEU A 102 -0.12 -3.32 13.39
C LEU A 102 -1.34 -4.09 12.87
N LYS A 103 -1.14 -5.32 12.36
CA LYS A 103 -2.27 -6.20 12.01
C LYS A 103 -3.15 -6.51 13.22
N LYS A 104 -2.55 -6.87 14.36
CA LYS A 104 -3.29 -7.09 15.62
C LYS A 104 -4.05 -5.84 16.09
N ALA A 105 -3.43 -4.66 15.98
CA ALA A 105 -4.08 -3.39 16.31
C ALA A 105 -5.27 -3.10 15.38
N SER A 106 -5.13 -3.39 14.08
CA SER A 106 -6.20 -3.24 13.08
C SER A 106 -7.39 -4.16 13.42
N ALA A 107 -7.12 -5.43 13.77
CA ALA A 107 -8.14 -6.38 14.19
C ALA A 107 -8.86 -5.95 15.48
N LYS A 108 -8.14 -5.37 16.45
CA LYS A 108 -8.72 -4.86 17.70
C LYS A 108 -9.67 -3.69 17.45
N LEU A 109 -9.24 -2.69 16.67
CA LEU A 109 -10.07 -1.53 16.29
C LEU A 109 -11.36 -1.93 15.57
N LYS A 110 -11.36 -3.03 14.81
CA LYS A 110 -12.55 -3.58 14.16
C LYS A 110 -13.55 -4.15 15.18
N LYS A 111 -13.06 -4.86 16.21
CA LYS A 111 -13.91 -5.40 17.29
C LYS A 111 -14.55 -4.29 18.12
N ASP A 112 -13.81 -3.22 18.40
CA ASP A 112 -14.30 -2.12 19.23
C ASP A 112 -15.36 -1.24 18.53
N LYS A 113 -15.47 -1.34 17.19
CA LYS A 113 -16.46 -0.61 16.36
C LYS A 113 -17.72 -1.42 16.02
N LYS A 114 -17.79 -2.68 16.44
CA LYS A 114 -18.89 -3.61 16.11
C LYS A 114 -19.71 -3.90 17.36
#